data_AF-A0A1M5MBJ9-F1
#
_entry.id   AF-A0A1M5MBJ9-F1
#
_cell.length_a   1.000
_cell.length_b   1.000
_cell.length_c   1.000
_cell.angle_alpha   90.00
_cell.angle_beta   90.00
_cell.angle_gamma   90.00
#
_symmetry.space_group_name_H-M   'P 1'
#
loop_
_entity.id
_entity.type
_entity.pdbx_description
1 polymer ?
#
loop_
_entity_poly.entity_id
_entity_poly.type
_entity_poly.pdbx_seq_one_letter_code
_entity_poly.pdbx_strand_id
1 'polypeptide(L)'
;MKLLDRHYTVRSVDWADRYQRIRDALNVGPDGYVIHEAAEWHPYRREWLFFPRKISTEPFDEAVDERERGANTLIIASEDFSQIRTLEVGQRIPERGISSFKILPGHPNECVGLKSVEIGDRTESYLFCFNLDGEVLQDDIFIGDYKCEGLEIL
;
A
#
# COMPACT_ATOMS: atom_id res chain seq x y z
N MET A 1 10.06 8.37 -9.52
CA MET A 1 8.89 7.81 -10.24
C MET A 1 9.11 7.88 -11.75
N LYS A 2 8.61 6.90 -12.51
CA LYS A 2 8.57 6.96 -13.99
C LYS A 2 7.15 7.30 -14.42
N LEU A 3 7.01 8.26 -15.32
CA LEU A 3 5.74 8.60 -15.98
C LEU A 3 5.80 8.09 -17.41
N LEU A 4 4.82 7.29 -17.81
CA LEU A 4 4.63 6.79 -19.17
C LEU A 4 3.34 7.39 -19.73
N ASP A 5 3.43 8.11 -20.84
CA ASP A 5 2.23 8.63 -21.51
C ASP A 5 1.68 7.67 -22.58
N ARG A 6 0.56 8.05 -23.20
CA ARG A 6 -0.10 7.25 -24.25
C ARG A 6 0.71 7.11 -25.54
N HIS A 7 1.77 7.91 -25.70
CA HIS A 7 2.70 7.83 -26.82
C HIS A 7 3.98 7.07 -26.44
N TYR A 8 3.97 6.38 -25.30
CA TYR A 8 5.11 5.65 -24.74
C TYR A 8 6.31 6.54 -24.41
N THR A 9 6.10 7.85 -24.22
CA THR A 9 7.16 8.74 -23.76
C THR A 9 7.39 8.51 -22.28
N VAL A 10 8.64 8.24 -21.90
CA VAL A 10 9.05 8.03 -20.51
C VAL A 10 9.69 9.29 -19.94
N ARG A 11 9.24 9.71 -18.77
CA ARG A 11 9.87 10.79 -17.99
C ARG A 11 10.21 10.31 -16.59
N SER A 12 11.36 10.74 -16.07
CA SER A 12 11.74 10.49 -14.68
C SER A 12 11.42 11.73 -13.86
N VAL A 13 10.66 11.54 -12.79
CA VAL A 13 10.27 12.62 -11.87
C VAL A 13 10.74 12.27 -10.48
N ASP A 14 11.37 13.24 -9.83
CA ASP A 14 11.76 13.13 -8.43
C ASP A 14 10.52 13.20 -7.52
N TRP A 15 10.40 12.22 -6.65
CA TRP A 15 9.30 12.07 -5.70
C TRP A 15 9.79 12.10 -4.25
N ALA A 16 11.07 12.43 -4.00
CA ALA A 16 11.65 12.47 -2.67
C ALA A 16 10.79 13.29 -1.68
N ASP A 17 10.39 14.50 -2.05
CA ASP A 17 9.54 15.35 -1.21
C ASP A 17 8.16 14.76 -0.94
N ARG A 18 7.59 14.03 -1.91
CA ARG A 18 6.27 13.38 -1.74
C ARG A 18 6.36 12.21 -0.78
N TYR A 19 7.38 11.37 -0.92
CA TYR A 19 7.63 10.27 0.01
C TYR A 19 7.99 10.78 1.41
N GLN A 20 8.73 11.90 1.52
CA GLN A 20 8.99 12.51 2.82
C GLN A 20 7.71 12.99 3.49
N ARG A 21 6.81 13.69 2.76
CA ARG A 21 5.51 14.11 3.29
C ARG A 21 4.66 12.92 3.75
N ILE A 22 4.71 11.80 3.04
CA ILE A 22 4.05 10.56 3.46
C ILE A 22 4.64 10.06 4.80
N ARG A 23 5.98 10.01 4.93
CA ARG A 23 6.64 9.61 6.19
C ARG A 23 6.24 10.53 7.34
N ASP A 24 6.21 11.84 7.09
CA ASP A 24 5.80 12.84 8.08
C ASP A 24 4.35 12.61 8.54
N ALA A 25 3.43 12.35 7.61
CA ALA A 25 2.03 12.04 7.91
C ALA A 25 1.83 10.73 8.69
N LEU A 26 2.76 9.78 8.54
CA LEU A 26 2.80 8.54 9.30
C LEU A 26 3.55 8.66 10.64
N ASN A 27 4.09 9.84 10.96
CA ASN A 27 4.97 10.06 12.11
C ASN A 27 6.19 9.12 12.13
N VAL A 28 6.72 8.77 10.96
CA VAL A 28 7.92 7.95 10.82
C VAL A 28 9.15 8.84 10.99
N GLY A 29 9.92 8.58 12.04
CA GLY A 29 11.15 9.32 12.34
C GLY A 29 12.27 9.15 11.30
N PRO A 30 13.39 9.88 11.45
CA PRO A 30 14.49 9.89 10.49
C PRO A 30 15.09 8.51 10.24
N ASP A 31 15.16 7.69 11.29
CA ASP A 31 15.72 6.34 11.25
C ASP A 31 14.71 5.28 10.79
N GLY A 32 13.41 5.60 10.76
CA GLY A 32 12.35 4.70 10.31
C GLY A 32 12.16 4.72 8.79
N TYR A 33 11.34 3.80 8.27
CA TYR A 33 11.12 3.63 6.85
C TYR A 33 9.69 3.20 6.50
N VAL A 34 9.35 3.35 5.22
CA VAL A 34 8.07 2.93 4.63
C VAL A 34 8.37 2.27 3.29
N ILE A 35 7.82 1.07 3.07
CA ILE A 35 7.96 0.34 1.80
C ILE A 35 6.61 0.39 1.08
N HIS A 36 6.61 0.99 -0.11
CA HIS A 36 5.43 1.12 -0.96
C HIS A 36 5.47 0.11 -2.10
N GLU A 37 4.53 -0.83 -2.11
CA GLU A 37 4.30 -1.75 -3.24
C GLU A 37 2.95 -1.51 -3.93
N ALA A 38 2.01 -0.85 -3.26
CA ALA A 38 0.69 -0.59 -3.79
C ALA A 38 0.33 0.91 -3.73
N ALA A 39 -0.07 1.44 -4.89
CA ALA A 39 -0.57 2.79 -5.04
C ALA A 39 -1.64 2.84 -6.13
N GLU A 40 -2.70 3.61 -5.90
CA GLU A 40 -3.81 3.79 -6.84
C GLU A 40 -4.17 5.28 -6.94
N TRP A 41 -4.69 5.69 -8.10
CA TRP A 41 -5.26 7.01 -8.29
C TRP A 41 -6.77 6.93 -8.24
N HIS A 42 -7.40 7.67 -7.33
CA HIS A 42 -8.84 7.75 -7.27
C HIS A 42 -9.37 8.84 -8.21
N PRO A 43 -10.01 8.52 -9.35
CA PRO A 43 -10.31 9.50 -10.40
C PRO A 43 -11.36 10.54 -9.98
N TYR A 44 -12.40 10.12 -9.23
CA TYR A 44 -13.48 11.03 -8.82
C TYR A 44 -13.08 11.99 -7.70
N ARG A 45 -12.25 11.53 -6.75
CA ARG A 45 -11.77 12.31 -5.61
C ARG A 45 -10.52 13.14 -5.93
N ARG A 46 -9.81 12.78 -7.01
CA ARG A 46 -8.49 13.34 -7.38
C ARG A 46 -7.47 13.20 -6.26
N GLU A 47 -7.44 12.01 -5.67
CA GLU A 47 -6.57 11.67 -4.55
C GLU A 47 -5.70 10.47 -4.91
N TRP A 48 -4.47 10.49 -4.44
CA TRP A 48 -3.60 9.33 -4.41
C TRP A 48 -3.93 8.47 -3.19
N LEU A 49 -4.00 7.16 -3.41
CA LEU A 49 -4.15 6.16 -2.37
C LEU A 49 -2.85 5.35 -2.32
N PHE A 50 -2.17 5.34 -1.19
CA PHE A 50 -1.02 4.47 -0.94
C PHE A 50 -1.37 3.50 0.17
N PHE A 51 -1.09 2.23 -0.04
CA PHE A 51 -1.25 1.22 0.99
C PHE A 51 0.09 0.50 1.17
N PRO A 52 0.95 1.00 2.07
CA PRO A 52 2.31 0.49 2.21
C PRO A 52 2.33 -0.98 2.59
N ARG A 53 3.34 -1.70 2.08
CA ARG A 53 3.66 -3.05 2.52
C ARG A 53 4.13 -3.03 3.97
N LYS A 54 5.08 -2.14 4.25
CA LYS A 54 5.78 -2.05 5.54
C LYS A 54 5.82 -0.62 6.05
N ILE A 55 5.70 -0.46 7.37
CA ILE A 55 5.90 0.81 8.08
C ILE A 55 6.70 0.49 9.35
N SER A 56 7.80 1.22 9.57
CA SER A 56 8.67 1.07 10.75
C SER A 56 9.13 2.44 11.25
N THR A 57 9.13 2.63 12.57
CA THR A 57 9.78 3.77 13.22
C THR A 57 11.24 3.47 13.60
N GLU A 58 11.67 2.23 13.43
CA GLU A 58 13.03 1.75 13.72
C GLU A 58 13.82 1.54 12.42
N PRO A 59 15.17 1.54 12.49
CA PRO A 59 16.05 1.20 11.37
C PRO A 59 15.68 -0.12 10.70
N PHE A 60 16.00 -0.22 9.41
CA PHE A 60 15.82 -1.45 8.66
C PHE A 60 16.69 -2.58 9.22
N ASP A 61 16.03 -3.69 9.53
CA ASP A 61 16.63 -4.99 9.83
C ASP A 61 15.81 -6.02 9.06
N GLU A 62 16.48 -6.85 8.25
CA GLU A 62 15.84 -7.77 7.31
C GLU A 62 14.97 -8.82 8.04
N ALA A 63 15.50 -9.41 9.12
CA ALA A 63 14.79 -10.45 9.86
C ALA A 63 13.55 -9.90 10.59
N VAL A 64 13.63 -8.66 11.07
CA VAL A 64 12.51 -7.95 11.68
C VAL A 64 11.51 -7.46 10.63
N ASP A 65 11.96 -6.96 9.48
CA ASP A 65 11.08 -6.45 8.43
C ASP A 65 10.14 -7.55 7.92
N GLU A 66 10.69 -8.71 7.59
CA GLU A 66 9.94 -9.87 7.07
C GLU A 66 8.81 -10.30 8.02
N ARG A 67 9.06 -10.27 9.33
CA ARG A 67 8.15 -10.84 10.35
C ARG A 67 7.25 -9.83 11.03
N GLU A 68 7.72 -8.60 11.20
CA GLU A 68 7.15 -7.68 12.18
C GLU A 68 6.77 -6.31 11.63
N ARG A 69 6.98 -6.02 10.34
CA ARG A 69 6.78 -4.66 9.81
C ARG A 69 5.64 -4.52 8.81
N GLY A 70 4.86 -5.58 8.56
CA GLY A 70 3.61 -5.53 7.78
C GLY A 70 2.66 -4.45 8.28
N ALA A 71 2.06 -3.67 7.38
CA ALA A 71 1.24 -2.51 7.74
C ALA A 71 -0.24 -2.71 7.39
N ASN A 72 -1.12 -1.97 8.08
CA ASN A 72 -2.56 -1.89 7.83
C ASN A 72 -3.05 -0.44 7.68
N THR A 73 -2.15 0.52 7.44
CA THR A 73 -2.48 1.95 7.33
C THR A 73 -2.61 2.37 5.87
N LEU A 74 -3.80 2.80 5.46
CA LEU A 74 -4.05 3.43 4.18
C LEU A 74 -3.75 4.93 4.26
N ILE A 75 -3.04 5.45 3.26
CA ILE A 75 -2.67 6.84 3.13
C ILE A 75 -3.46 7.43 1.97
N ILE A 76 -4.09 8.58 2.21
CA ILE A 76 -4.90 9.29 1.23
C ILE A 76 -4.38 10.70 1.11
N ALA A 77 -3.86 11.04 -0.07
CA ALA A 77 -3.18 12.29 -0.34
C ALA A 77 -3.86 13.05 -1.48
N SER A 78 -3.93 14.38 -1.37
CA SER A 78 -4.32 15.24 -2.49
C SER A 78 -3.35 15.08 -3.67
N GLU A 79 -3.78 15.46 -4.88
CA GLU A 79 -2.98 15.40 -6.11
C GLU A 79 -1.56 15.98 -5.97
N ASP A 80 -1.42 17.04 -5.17
CA ASP A 80 -0.18 17.77 -4.90
C ASP A 80 0.51 17.39 -3.58
N PHE A 81 -0.04 16.44 -2.80
CA PHE A 81 0.44 16.04 -1.48
C PHE A 81 0.48 17.19 -0.46
N SER A 82 -0.31 18.25 -0.67
CA SER A 82 -0.47 19.34 0.30
C SER A 82 -1.33 18.93 1.49
N GLN A 83 -2.24 17.95 1.30
CA GLN A 83 -3.06 17.35 2.33
C GLN A 83 -2.86 15.84 2.30
N ILE A 84 -2.50 15.25 3.44
CA ILE A 84 -2.34 13.81 3.60
C ILE A 84 -3.07 13.41 4.88
N ARG A 85 -3.94 12.42 4.78
CA ARG A 85 -4.59 11.76 5.91
C ARG A 85 -4.29 10.28 5.88
N THR A 86 -4.28 9.68 7.06
CA THR A 86 -4.06 8.24 7.24
C THR A 86 -5.24 7.63 7.96
N LEU A 87 -5.52 6.36 7.69
CA LEU A 87 -6.53 5.59 8.39
C LEU A 87 -6.11 4.13 8.46
N GLU A 88 -6.44 3.45 9.55
CA GLU A 88 -6.20 2.02 9.69
C GLU A 88 -7.34 1.23 9.02
N VAL A 89 -6.97 0.16 8.32
CA VAL A 89 -7.91 -0.74 7.64
C VAL A 89 -7.81 -2.11 8.31
N GLY A 90 -8.80 -2.45 9.12
CA GLY A 90 -8.85 -3.72 9.86
C GLY A 90 -7.68 -3.93 10.83
N GLN A 91 -7.50 -5.17 11.26
CA GLN A 91 -6.45 -5.53 12.20
C GLN A 91 -5.10 -5.77 11.50
N ARG A 92 -4.03 -5.24 12.10
CA ARG A 92 -2.66 -5.48 11.67
C ARG A 92 -2.23 -6.92 11.95
N ILE A 93 -1.74 -7.60 10.91
CA ILE A 93 -1.05 -8.88 11.00
C ILE A 93 0.41 -8.66 10.59
N PRO A 94 1.39 -8.73 11.52
CA PRO A 94 2.75 -8.24 11.28
C PRO A 94 3.49 -8.89 10.10
N GLU A 95 3.22 -10.17 9.84
CA GLU A 95 3.82 -10.94 8.73
C GLU A 95 3.22 -10.58 7.35
N ARG A 96 2.00 -10.02 7.33
CA ARG A 96 1.26 -9.72 6.10
C ARG A 96 1.49 -8.28 5.67
N GLY A 97 2.12 -8.08 4.52
CA GLY A 97 2.27 -6.78 3.90
C GLY A 97 1.35 -6.63 2.69
N ILE A 98 0.76 -5.45 2.49
CA ILE A 98 0.00 -5.16 1.27
C ILE A 98 0.94 -5.22 0.06
N SER A 99 0.55 -5.97 -0.97
CA SER A 99 1.31 -6.09 -2.22
C SER A 99 0.62 -5.41 -3.40
N SER A 100 -0.72 -5.34 -3.41
CA SER A 100 -1.50 -4.67 -4.46
C SER A 100 -2.90 -4.34 -3.95
N PHE A 101 -3.58 -3.39 -4.58
CA PHE A 101 -5.04 -3.25 -4.46
C PHE A 101 -5.61 -2.54 -5.69
N LYS A 102 -6.93 -2.63 -5.88
CA LYS A 102 -7.69 -1.91 -6.92
C LYS A 102 -8.99 -1.38 -6.35
N ILE A 103 -9.39 -0.20 -6.82
CA ILE A 103 -10.73 0.35 -6.60
C ILE A 103 -11.70 -0.42 -7.50
N LEU A 104 -12.84 -0.83 -6.97
CA LEU A 104 -13.85 -1.60 -7.70
C LEU A 104 -14.62 -0.68 -8.69
N PRO A 105 -14.66 -1.02 -10.00
CA PRO A 105 -15.47 -0.27 -10.97
C PRO A 105 -16.95 -0.22 -10.58
N GLY A 106 -17.54 0.97 -10.62
CA GLY A 106 -18.93 1.20 -10.18
C GLY A 106 -19.10 1.39 -8.66
N HIS A 107 -18.08 1.04 -7.86
CA HIS A 107 -18.10 1.14 -6.40
C HIS A 107 -16.85 1.90 -5.92
N PRO A 108 -16.77 3.23 -6.13
CA PRO A 108 -15.53 3.99 -5.93
C PRO A 108 -15.05 4.06 -4.48
N ASN A 109 -15.87 3.64 -3.52
CA ASN A 109 -15.48 3.55 -2.11
C ASN A 109 -14.94 2.17 -1.71
N GLU A 110 -15.07 1.16 -2.56
CA GLU A 110 -14.74 -0.23 -2.26
C GLU A 110 -13.50 -0.67 -3.02
N CYS A 111 -12.66 -1.47 -2.37
CA CYS A 111 -11.40 -1.95 -2.91
C CYS A 111 -11.26 -3.46 -2.68
N VAL A 112 -10.59 -4.11 -3.63
CA VAL A 112 -10.02 -5.46 -3.46
C VAL A 112 -8.52 -5.31 -3.30
N GLY A 113 -7.95 -5.96 -2.29
CA GLY A 113 -6.54 -5.92 -1.97
C GLY A 113 -5.89 -7.30 -1.91
N LEU A 114 -4.57 -7.30 -2.07
CA LEU A 114 -3.69 -8.44 -1.85
C LEU A 114 -2.74 -8.15 -0.70
N LYS A 115 -2.52 -9.17 0.13
CA LYS A 115 -1.44 -9.24 1.10
C LYS A 115 -0.54 -10.40 0.75
N SER A 116 0.77 -10.24 0.96
CA SER A 116 1.71 -11.35 0.90
C SER A 116 2.56 -11.46 2.15
N VAL A 117 2.97 -12.69 2.45
CA VAL A 117 3.93 -13.06 3.50
C VAL A 117 5.18 -13.58 2.81
N GLU A 118 6.35 -13.14 3.26
CA GLU A 118 7.66 -13.66 2.86
C GLU A 118 8.52 -13.74 4.13
N ILE A 119 8.80 -14.96 4.58
CA ILE A 119 9.62 -15.20 5.77
C ILE A 119 10.52 -16.39 5.46
N GLY A 120 11.80 -16.13 5.17
CA GLY A 120 12.68 -17.14 4.60
C GLY A 120 12.06 -17.79 3.35
N ASP A 121 11.94 -19.11 3.33
CA ASP A 121 11.36 -19.85 2.19
C ASP A 121 9.82 -19.88 2.17
N ARG A 122 9.15 -19.41 3.24
CA ARG A 122 7.68 -19.40 3.34
C ARG A 122 7.12 -18.21 2.59
N THR A 123 6.29 -18.49 1.59
CA THR A 123 5.57 -17.47 0.82
C THR A 123 4.08 -17.77 0.79
N GLU A 124 3.24 -16.78 1.09
CA GLU A 124 1.78 -16.91 1.07
C GLU A 124 1.15 -15.66 0.47
N SER A 125 -0.01 -15.82 -0.15
CA SER A 125 -0.83 -14.70 -0.60
C SER A 125 -2.27 -14.79 -0.08
N TYR A 126 -2.84 -13.63 0.17
CA TYR A 126 -4.19 -13.46 0.68
C TYR A 126 -4.93 -12.38 -0.11
N LEU A 127 -6.21 -12.59 -0.35
CA LEU A 127 -7.13 -11.61 -0.91
C LEU A 127 -8.07 -11.11 0.19
N PHE A 128 -8.36 -9.81 0.18
CA PHE A 128 -9.32 -9.20 1.12
C PHE A 128 -10.04 -8.04 0.47
N CYS A 129 -11.16 -7.61 1.04
CA CYS A 129 -11.91 -6.44 0.57
C CYS A 129 -12.08 -5.42 1.69
N PHE A 130 -12.02 -4.14 1.34
CA PHE A 130 -12.14 -3.04 2.30
C PHE A 130 -12.76 -1.80 1.63
N ASN A 131 -13.19 -0.83 2.43
CA ASN A 131 -13.61 0.47 1.93
C ASN A 131 -12.65 1.61 2.34
N LEU A 132 -12.78 2.77 1.71
CA LEU A 132 -11.92 3.94 1.98
C LEU A 132 -12.25 4.68 3.30
N ASP A 133 -13.19 4.13 4.07
CA ASP A 133 -13.53 4.56 5.42
C ASP A 133 -12.82 3.71 6.50
N GLY A 134 -12.12 2.65 6.10
CA GLY A 134 -11.31 1.79 6.99
C GLY A 134 -11.96 0.47 7.38
N GLU A 135 -13.15 0.19 6.87
CA GLU A 135 -13.88 -1.03 7.19
C GLU A 135 -13.44 -2.19 6.30
N VAL A 136 -13.24 -3.35 6.91
CA VAL A 136 -13.02 -4.61 6.20
C VAL A 136 -14.38 -5.18 5.81
N LEU A 137 -14.57 -5.37 4.50
CA LEU A 137 -15.79 -5.94 3.91
C LEU A 137 -15.70 -7.46 3.77
N GLN A 138 -14.48 -7.96 3.58
CA GLN A 138 -14.15 -9.38 3.50
C GLN A 138 -12.78 -9.59 4.13
N ASP A 139 -12.72 -10.45 5.16
CA ASP A 139 -11.47 -10.85 5.81
C ASP A 139 -10.55 -11.62 4.85
N ASP A 140 -9.27 -11.70 5.21
CA ASP A 140 -8.21 -12.34 4.45
C ASP A 140 -8.58 -13.80 4.05
N ILE A 141 -8.71 -14.03 2.74
CA ILE A 141 -8.88 -15.34 2.11
C ILE A 141 -7.52 -15.79 1.60
N PHE A 142 -7.02 -16.92 2.07
CA PHE A 142 -5.79 -17.52 1.55
C PHE A 142 -5.99 -17.95 0.09
N ILE A 143 -5.08 -17.53 -0.80
CA ILE A 143 -5.15 -17.82 -2.25
C ILE A 143 -3.97 -18.67 -2.77
N GLY A 144 -2.97 -18.96 -1.92
CA GLY A 144 -1.96 -19.98 -2.19
C GLY A 144 -0.56 -19.69 -1.63
N ASP A 145 0.28 -20.73 -1.70
CA ASP A 145 1.69 -20.74 -1.25
C ASP A 145 2.64 -20.15 -2.31
N TYR A 146 2.33 -18.95 -2.79
CA TYR A 146 3.12 -18.20 -3.75
C TYR A 146 2.93 -16.70 -3.50
N LYS A 147 3.82 -15.87 -4.05
CA LYS A 147 3.69 -14.41 -3.97
C LYS A 147 2.86 -13.89 -5.13
N CYS A 148 1.76 -13.24 -4.82
CA CYS A 148 0.95 -12.49 -5.76
C CYS A 148 1.13 -10.99 -5.47
N GLU A 149 1.72 -10.27 -6.42
CA GLU A 149 2.08 -8.84 -6.28
C GLU A 149 1.21 -7.92 -7.15
N GLY A 150 0.28 -8.49 -7.91
CA GLY A 150 -0.51 -7.74 -8.87
C GLY A 150 -1.94 -8.23 -8.89
N LEU A 151 -2.88 -7.28 -8.81
CA LEU A 151 -4.29 -7.49 -9.03
C LEU A 151 -4.81 -6.46 -10.03
N GLU A 152 -5.60 -6.92 -10.99
CA GLU A 152 -6.29 -6.07 -11.96
C GLU A 152 -7.68 -6.62 -12.27
N ILE A 153 -8.60 -5.72 -12.59
CA ILE A 153 -9.96 -6.04 -13.02
C ILE A 153 -10.01 -5.90 -14.55
N LEU A 154 -10.17 -7.03 -15.24
CA LEU A 154 -10.11 -7.16 -16.71
C LEU A 154 -11.49 -7.21 -17.38
#